data_AF-A0A2M8NF91-F1
#
_entry.id   AF-A0A2M8NF91-F1
#
_cell.length_a   1.000
_cell.length_b   1.000
_cell.length_c   1.000
_cell.angle_alpha   90.00
_cell.angle_beta   90.00
_cell.angle_gamma   90.00
#
_symmetry.space_group_name_H-M   'P 1'
#
loop_
_entity.id
_entity.type
_entity.pdbx_description
1 polymer ?
#
loop_
_entity_poly.entity_id
_entity_poly.type
_entity_poly.pdbx_seq_one_letter_code
_entity_poly.pdbx_strand_id
1 'polypeptide(L)'
;MFDGAEFIESGEILAIHHSSVYPRRLIALDCVTGAVRRVVLEGGDAPLGTPLRSVTFPSTGGAQIQGWLGVPSEGEAPYPLIVEMHGGPTSVERDGYDPMQQAWLDHGFAVLSINYRGSITFGRDFQHAIDGKLGSVEVDDVAAAREWAV
;
A
#
# COMPACT_ATOMS: atom_id res chain seq x y z
N MET A 1 8.17 0.68 3.51
CA MET A 1 7.94 2.14 3.52
C MET A 1 8.64 2.80 4.70
N PHE A 2 9.08 4.05 4.55
CA PHE A 2 9.63 4.89 5.63
C PHE A 2 8.75 6.12 5.84
N ASP A 3 8.50 6.46 7.11
CA ASP A 3 7.75 7.64 7.54
C ASP A 3 8.65 8.53 8.42
N GLY A 4 9.05 9.69 7.88
CA GLY A 4 9.95 10.60 8.58
C GLY A 4 11.37 10.04 8.76
N ALA A 5 12.32 10.96 8.98
CA ALA A 5 13.71 10.62 9.23
C ALA A 5 14.36 11.72 10.06
N GLU A 6 15.14 11.34 11.06
CA GLU A 6 15.91 12.23 11.93
C GLU A 6 17.39 11.83 11.88
N PHE A 7 18.26 12.78 11.56
CA PHE A 7 19.71 12.56 11.51
C PHE A 7 20.30 12.86 12.89
N ILE A 8 21.06 11.92 13.45
CA ILE A 8 21.65 12.07 14.79
C ILE A 8 23.18 12.10 14.73
N GLU A 9 23.80 12.74 15.73
CA GLU A 9 25.25 13.02 15.78
C GLU A 9 26.13 11.77 15.67
N SER A 10 25.60 10.58 15.98
CA SER A 10 26.30 9.30 15.86
C SER A 10 26.54 8.82 14.42
N GLY A 11 26.08 9.58 13.40
CA GLY A 11 26.12 9.15 11.99
C GLY A 11 25.05 8.12 11.66
N GLU A 12 23.93 8.15 12.37
CA GLU A 12 22.78 7.28 12.14
C GLU A 12 21.56 8.12 11.74
N ILE A 13 20.62 7.48 11.05
CA ILE A 13 19.31 8.05 10.73
C ILE A 13 18.26 7.23 11.45
N LEU A 14 17.48 7.86 12.32
CA LEU A 14 16.31 7.24 12.92
C LEU A 14 15.12 7.42 12.00
N ALA A 15 14.42 6.34 11.67
CA ALA A 15 13.26 6.38 10.79
C ALA A 15 12.16 5.45 11.29
N ILE A 16 10.89 5.86 11.12
CA ILE A 16 9.77 4.93 11.28
C ILE A 16 9.72 4.10 10.00
N HIS A 17 9.71 2.79 10.15
CA HIS A 17 9.62 1.85 9.04
C HIS A 17 8.44 0.91 9.24
N HIS A 18 7.72 0.64 8.18
CA HIS A 18 6.70 -0.40 8.09
C HIS A 18 6.56 -0.88 6.66
N SER A 19 6.04 -2.08 6.47
CA SER A 19 5.58 -2.59 5.18
C SER A 19 4.36 -3.46 5.41
N SER A 20 3.73 -3.99 4.37
CA SER A 20 2.68 -5.00 4.53
C SER A 20 3.05 -6.14 5.49
N VAL A 21 4.34 -6.47 5.56
CA VAL A 21 4.88 -7.52 6.45
C VAL A 21 5.19 -7.02 7.84
N TYR A 22 5.77 -5.84 7.98
CA TYR A 22 6.28 -5.36 9.26
C TYR A 22 5.42 -4.23 9.81
N PRO A 23 4.81 -4.39 11.00
CA PRO A 23 4.20 -3.29 11.74
C PRO A 23 5.16 -2.11 11.91
N ARG A 24 4.59 -0.93 12.18
CA ARG A 24 5.36 0.30 12.43
C ARG A 24 6.36 0.09 13.56
N ARG A 25 7.64 0.24 13.21
CA ARG A 25 8.79 0.13 14.12
C ARG A 25 9.74 1.29 13.91
N LEU A 26 10.47 1.66 14.96
CA LEU A 26 11.56 2.63 14.87
C LEU A 26 12.86 1.88 14.58
N ILE A 27 13.56 2.26 13.53
CA ILE A 27 14.83 1.66 13.15
C ILE A 27 15.94 2.71 13.05
N ALA A 28 17.18 2.26 13.22
CA ALA A 28 18.37 3.06 12.96
C ALA A 28 19.02 2.58 11.66
N LEU A 29 19.23 3.49 10.73
CA LEU A 29 19.93 3.28 9.47
C LEU A 29 21.35 3.87 9.56
N ASP A 30 22.28 3.24 8.87
CA ASP A 30 23.58 3.82 8.58
C ASP A 30 23.43 5.00 7.59
N CYS A 31 23.97 6.17 7.91
CA CYS A 31 23.74 7.38 7.10
C CYS A 31 24.46 7.39 5.74
N VAL A 32 25.42 6.49 5.52
CA VAL A 32 26.22 6.41 4.28
C VAL A 32 25.64 5.35 3.35
N THR A 33 25.33 4.17 3.90
CA THR A 33 24.92 2.99 3.14
C THR A 33 23.40 2.81 3.10
N GLY A 34 22.66 3.43 4.01
CA GLY A 34 21.22 3.23 4.17
C GLY A 34 20.84 1.87 4.77
N ALA A 35 21.82 1.05 5.17
CA ALA A 35 21.56 -0.27 5.74
C ALA A 35 20.90 -0.16 7.12
N VAL A 36 19.93 -1.03 7.41
CA VAL A 36 19.33 -1.15 8.74
C VAL A 36 20.38 -1.70 9.71
N ARG A 37 20.78 -0.90 10.71
CA ARG A 37 21.74 -1.31 11.74
C ARG A 37 21.06 -2.05 12.89
N ARG A 38 19.92 -1.54 13.35
CA ARG A 38 19.13 -2.15 14.44
C ARG A 38 17.68 -1.69 14.40
N VAL A 39 16.82 -2.47 15.04
CA VAL A 39 15.50 -2.00 15.49
C VAL A 39 15.69 -1.32 16.84
N VAL A 40 15.22 -0.08 16.95
CA VAL A 40 15.28 0.73 18.19
C VAL A 40 14.04 0.46 19.04
N LEU A 41 12.88 0.35 18.40
CA LEU A 41 11.61 0.03 19.06
C LEU A 41 10.76 -0.81 18.10
N GLU A 42 10.32 -1.98 18.56
CA GLU A 42 9.40 -2.86 17.82
C GLU A 42 7.96 -2.32 17.84
N GLY A 43 7.14 -2.78 16.90
CA GLY A 43 5.73 -2.39 16.76
C GLY A 43 4.77 -2.98 17.79
N GLY A 44 5.26 -3.37 18.97
CA GLY A 44 4.49 -4.05 20.01
C GLY A 44 4.14 -5.49 19.63
N ASP A 45 2.96 -5.95 20.07
CA ASP A 45 2.48 -7.33 19.91
C ASP A 45 1.74 -7.60 18.59
N ALA A 46 1.74 -6.63 17.66
CA ALA A 46 1.13 -6.84 16.35
C ALA A 46 1.86 -7.96 15.59
N PRO A 47 1.13 -8.93 15.01
CA PRO A 47 1.76 -10.00 14.25
C PRO A 47 2.44 -9.46 12.98
N LEU A 48 3.33 -10.27 12.41
CA LEU A 48 3.82 -10.00 11.06
C LEU A 48 2.68 -10.20 10.06
N GLY A 49 2.65 -9.35 9.05
CA GLY A 49 1.65 -9.41 7.99
C GLY A 49 2.06 -10.30 6.82
N THR A 50 1.06 -10.65 6.03
CA THR A 50 1.21 -11.26 4.72
C THR A 50 1.69 -10.21 3.70
N PRO A 51 2.76 -10.49 2.93
CA PRO A 51 3.27 -9.54 1.94
C PRO A 51 2.24 -9.23 0.85
N LEU A 52 2.11 -7.95 0.52
CA LEU A 52 1.31 -7.50 -0.64
C LEU A 52 2.17 -7.44 -1.91
N ARG A 53 1.55 -7.71 -3.05
CA ARG A 53 2.18 -7.62 -4.37
C ARG A 53 1.68 -6.39 -5.11
N SER A 54 2.60 -5.60 -5.67
CA SER A 54 2.21 -4.54 -6.60
C SER A 54 1.70 -5.17 -7.90
N VAL A 55 0.50 -4.78 -8.31
CA VAL A 55 -0.15 -5.20 -9.55
C VAL A 55 -0.59 -3.98 -10.34
N THR A 56 -0.70 -4.12 -11.66
CA THR A 56 -1.15 -3.05 -12.55
C THR A 56 -2.12 -3.61 -13.58
N PHE A 57 -3.21 -2.90 -13.82
CA PHE A 57 -4.25 -3.31 -14.77
C PHE A 57 -4.85 -2.10 -15.51
N PRO A 58 -5.42 -2.32 -16.71
CA PRO A 58 -6.04 -1.25 -17.48
C PRO A 58 -7.43 -0.88 -16.94
N SER A 59 -7.77 0.39 -17.02
CA SER A 59 -9.10 0.97 -16.78
C SER A 59 -9.62 1.68 -18.04
N THR A 60 -10.76 2.37 -17.93
CA THR A 60 -11.39 3.11 -19.01
C THR A 60 -10.42 4.10 -19.66
N GLY A 61 -10.44 4.16 -21.00
CA GLY A 61 -9.51 5.01 -21.77
C GLY A 61 -8.05 4.54 -21.75
N GLY A 62 -7.76 3.33 -21.27
CA GLY A 62 -6.41 2.75 -21.27
C GLY A 62 -5.53 3.19 -20.09
N ALA A 63 -6.09 3.94 -19.13
CA ALA A 63 -5.38 4.33 -17.91
C ALA A 63 -4.86 3.09 -17.17
N GLN A 64 -3.62 3.14 -16.69
CA GLN A 64 -3.03 2.05 -15.91
C GLN A 64 -3.21 2.33 -14.43
N ILE A 65 -3.91 1.44 -13.73
CA ILE A 65 -4.19 1.55 -12.30
C ILE A 65 -3.28 0.59 -11.57
N GLN A 66 -2.51 1.10 -10.61
CA GLN A 66 -1.69 0.29 -9.73
C GLN A 66 -2.49 -0.05 -8.47
N GLY A 67 -2.28 -1.25 -7.93
CA GLY A 67 -2.81 -1.64 -6.63
C GLY A 67 -1.89 -2.59 -5.88
N TRP A 68 -2.15 -2.74 -4.58
CA TRP A 68 -1.50 -3.70 -3.71
C TRP A 68 -2.43 -4.88 -3.47
N LEU A 69 -2.03 -6.07 -3.93
CA LEU A 69 -2.80 -7.30 -3.83
C LEU A 69 -2.24 -8.19 -2.71
N GLY A 70 -3.08 -8.44 -1.71
CA GLY A 70 -2.89 -9.49 -0.71
C GLY A 70 -3.76 -10.70 -1.05
N VAL A 71 -3.20 -11.88 -0.88
CA VAL A 71 -3.94 -13.15 -0.97
C VAL A 71 -3.74 -13.94 0.32
N PRO A 72 -4.77 -14.63 0.84
CA PRO A 72 -4.62 -15.49 2.02
C PRO A 72 -3.48 -16.50 1.84
N SER A 73 -2.76 -16.77 2.92
CA SER A 73 -1.66 -17.76 2.94
C SER A 73 -2.17 -19.20 2.94
N GLU A 74 -3.41 -19.42 3.35
CA GLU A 74 -4.10 -20.70 3.41
C GLU A 74 -5.40 -20.68 2.59
N GLY A 75 -5.87 -21.86 2.19
CA GLY A 75 -7.07 -22.04 1.37
C GLY A 75 -6.76 -22.23 -0.12
N GLU A 76 -7.81 -22.38 -0.91
CA GLU A 76 -7.74 -22.53 -2.36
C GLU A 76 -8.60 -21.46 -3.03
N ALA A 77 -8.07 -20.85 -4.10
CA ALA A 77 -8.81 -19.88 -4.90
C ALA A 77 -10.05 -20.53 -5.57
N PRO A 78 -11.12 -19.75 -5.87
CA PRO A 78 -11.22 -18.30 -5.72
C PRO A 78 -11.49 -17.84 -4.28
N TYR A 79 -10.87 -16.73 -3.89
CA TYR A 79 -11.11 -16.08 -2.60
C TYR A 79 -12.19 -15.00 -2.72
N PRO A 80 -13.02 -14.77 -1.69
CA PRO A 80 -13.81 -13.55 -1.61
C PRO A 80 -12.87 -12.34 -1.59
N LEU A 81 -13.16 -11.32 -2.42
CA LEU A 81 -12.31 -10.16 -2.61
C LEU A 81 -12.90 -8.92 -1.94
N ILE A 82 -12.08 -8.21 -1.19
CA ILE A 82 -12.33 -6.84 -0.75
C ILE A 82 -11.51 -5.91 -1.63
N VAL A 83 -12.19 -5.00 -2.34
CA VAL A 83 -11.54 -3.90 -3.05
C VAL A 83 -11.69 -2.65 -2.21
N GLU A 84 -10.57 -1.98 -1.93
CA GLU A 84 -10.54 -0.76 -1.15
C GLU A 84 -9.73 0.33 -1.85
N MET A 85 -9.95 1.56 -1.40
CA MET A 85 -9.29 2.75 -1.92
C MET A 85 -9.02 3.73 -0.79
N HIS A 86 -7.91 4.44 -0.87
CA HIS A 86 -7.57 5.47 0.09
C HIS A 86 -8.50 6.70 -0.04
N GLY A 87 -8.68 7.44 1.06
CA GLY A 87 -9.31 8.76 1.03
C GLY A 87 -8.48 9.80 0.25
N GLY A 88 -9.02 10.98 0.01
CA GLY A 88 -8.33 12.01 -0.75
C GLY A 88 -9.28 12.84 -1.64
N PRO A 89 -8.90 13.12 -2.90
CA PRO A 89 -8.27 12.15 -3.82
C PRO A 89 -6.73 12.18 -3.93
N THR A 90 -6.10 13.27 -3.45
CA THR A 90 -4.65 13.48 -3.56
C THR A 90 -3.87 12.76 -2.45
N SER A 91 -3.95 11.43 -2.44
CA SER A 91 -3.22 10.54 -1.54
C SER A 91 -2.68 9.34 -2.32
N VAL A 92 -2.11 8.36 -1.63
CA VAL A 92 -1.59 7.13 -2.24
C VAL A 92 -1.59 5.99 -1.22
N GLU A 93 -2.04 4.83 -1.68
CA GLU A 93 -1.87 3.56 -1.01
C GLU A 93 -0.49 2.98 -1.30
N ARG A 94 0.17 2.49 -0.25
CA ARG A 94 1.58 2.08 -0.31
C ARG A 94 1.73 0.67 0.25
N ASP A 95 2.91 0.09 0.07
CA ASP A 95 3.29 -1.12 0.80
C ASP A 95 3.53 -0.76 2.28
N GLY A 96 2.44 -0.63 3.03
CA GLY A 96 2.40 -0.29 4.44
C GLY A 96 1.60 -1.32 5.23
N TYR A 97 1.91 -1.46 6.51
CA TYR A 97 1.15 -2.32 7.40
C TYR A 97 -0.22 -1.70 7.72
N ASP A 98 -1.29 -2.38 7.31
CA ASP A 98 -2.68 -2.06 7.70
C ASP A 98 -3.28 -3.25 8.48
N PRO A 99 -3.58 -3.09 9.78
CA PRO A 99 -4.13 -4.18 10.60
C PRO A 99 -5.47 -4.74 10.08
N MET A 100 -6.28 -3.93 9.41
CA MET A 100 -7.57 -4.35 8.87
C MET A 100 -7.37 -5.21 7.63
N GLN A 101 -6.48 -4.80 6.70
CA GLN A 101 -6.13 -5.63 5.55
C GLN A 101 -5.56 -6.99 6.00
N GLN A 102 -4.68 -6.99 6.99
CA GLN A 102 -4.09 -8.22 7.52
C GLN A 102 -5.15 -9.12 8.18
N ALA A 103 -6.08 -8.54 8.94
CA ALA A 103 -7.19 -9.28 9.52
C ALA A 103 -8.09 -9.91 8.44
N TRP A 104 -8.33 -9.24 7.32
CA TRP A 104 -9.09 -9.80 6.21
C TRP A 104 -8.37 -10.99 5.56
N LEU A 105 -7.07 -10.88 5.33
CA LEU A 105 -6.23 -11.96 4.80
C LEU A 105 -6.26 -13.18 5.72
N ASP A 106 -6.14 -12.97 7.03
CA ASP A 106 -6.22 -14.04 8.05
C ASP A 106 -7.60 -14.72 8.08
N HIS A 107 -8.67 -14.03 7.68
CA HIS A 107 -10.03 -14.57 7.60
C HIS A 107 -10.40 -15.11 6.21
N GLY A 108 -9.41 -15.30 5.32
CA GLY A 108 -9.60 -15.92 4.01
C GLY A 108 -10.14 -15.00 2.93
N PHE A 109 -10.06 -13.67 3.12
CA PHE A 109 -10.39 -12.69 2.09
C PHE A 109 -9.13 -12.23 1.36
N ALA A 110 -9.17 -12.21 0.03
CA ALA A 110 -8.19 -11.44 -0.74
C ALA A 110 -8.49 -9.95 -0.57
N VAL A 111 -7.45 -9.12 -0.60
CA VAL A 111 -7.57 -7.66 -0.49
C VAL A 111 -6.83 -7.02 -1.66
N LEU A 112 -7.49 -6.09 -2.34
CA LEU A 112 -6.89 -5.28 -3.41
C LEU A 112 -7.13 -3.80 -3.12
N SER A 113 -6.06 -3.12 -2.72
CA SER A 113 -6.08 -1.69 -2.40
C SER A 113 -5.53 -0.90 -3.58
N ILE A 114 -6.35 -0.05 -4.20
CA ILE A 114 -6.01 0.58 -5.48
C ILE A 114 -5.62 2.05 -5.35
N ASN A 115 -4.71 2.46 -6.23
CA ASN A 115 -4.35 3.85 -6.49
C ASN A 115 -5.07 4.35 -7.75
N TYR A 116 -6.31 4.80 -7.55
CA TYR A 116 -7.19 5.32 -8.62
C TYR A 116 -6.69 6.64 -9.21
N ARG A 117 -7.14 7.00 -10.41
CA ARG A 117 -6.87 8.31 -11.04
C ARG A 117 -7.22 9.43 -10.07
N GLY A 118 -6.27 10.32 -9.77
CA GLY A 118 -6.36 11.23 -8.62
C GLY A 118 -5.23 11.03 -7.61
N SER A 119 -4.72 9.80 -7.51
CA SER A 119 -3.63 9.44 -6.61
C SER A 119 -2.32 10.16 -6.95
N ILE A 120 -1.50 10.41 -5.94
CA ILE A 120 -0.15 10.95 -6.11
C ILE A 120 0.87 9.83 -6.38
N THR A 121 2.10 10.22 -6.74
CA THR A 121 3.25 9.34 -7.11
C THR A 121 3.24 8.74 -8.51
N PHE A 122 2.14 8.91 -9.27
CA PHE A 122 1.99 8.41 -10.66
C PHE A 122 2.13 9.51 -11.73
N GLY A 123 2.67 10.67 -11.35
CA GLY A 123 2.81 11.83 -12.24
C GLY A 123 1.60 12.76 -12.19
N ARG A 124 1.83 14.00 -12.67
CA ARG A 124 0.84 15.09 -12.57
C ARG A 124 -0.42 14.80 -13.37
N ASP A 125 -0.28 14.26 -14.58
CA ASP A 125 -1.42 13.99 -15.45
C ASP A 125 -2.36 12.95 -14.82
N PHE A 126 -1.81 11.93 -14.14
CA PHE A 126 -2.60 10.93 -13.43
C PHE A 126 -3.30 11.52 -12.20
N GLN A 127 -2.60 12.34 -11.41
CA GLN A 127 -3.16 13.03 -10.25
C GLN A 127 -4.30 13.98 -10.66
N HIS A 128 -4.18 14.67 -11.79
CA HIS A 128 -5.19 15.64 -12.26
C HIS A 128 -6.31 15.00 -13.09
N ALA A 129 -6.22 13.69 -13.39
CA ALA A 129 -7.22 13.01 -14.23
C ALA A 129 -8.62 12.96 -13.58
N ILE A 130 -8.71 13.14 -12.26
CA ILE A 130 -9.96 13.20 -11.49
C ILE A 130 -10.58 14.60 -11.42
N ASP A 131 -9.85 15.64 -11.81
CA ASP A 131 -10.33 17.03 -11.68
C ASP A 131 -11.64 17.23 -12.47
N GLY A 132 -12.69 17.64 -11.75
CA GLY A 132 -14.04 17.81 -12.31
C GLY A 132 -14.78 16.51 -12.64
N LYS A 133 -14.27 15.35 -12.22
CA LYS A 133 -14.80 14.01 -12.53
C LYS A 133 -14.95 13.10 -11.30
N LEU A 134 -14.99 13.69 -10.10
CA LEU A 134 -15.31 12.97 -8.86
C LEU A 134 -16.64 12.23 -8.98
N GLY A 135 -16.68 10.99 -8.52
CA GLY A 135 -17.78 10.04 -8.65
C GLY A 135 -17.84 9.35 -10.01
N SER A 136 -16.82 9.47 -10.86
CA SER A 136 -16.82 8.88 -12.20
C SER A 136 -15.54 8.10 -12.48
N VAL A 137 -14.39 8.75 -12.64
CA VAL A 137 -13.18 8.07 -13.11
C VAL A 137 -12.61 7.11 -12.07
N GLU A 138 -12.75 7.41 -10.79
CA GLU A 138 -12.38 6.52 -9.69
C GLU A 138 -13.35 5.34 -9.56
N VAL A 139 -14.63 5.53 -9.89
CA VAL A 139 -15.63 4.45 -9.91
C VAL A 139 -15.33 3.48 -11.05
N ASP A 140 -14.97 4.01 -12.22
CA ASP A 140 -14.46 3.21 -13.34
C ASP A 140 -13.21 2.40 -12.94
N ASP A 141 -12.29 3.00 -12.17
CA ASP A 141 -11.07 2.34 -11.72
C ASP A 141 -11.35 1.21 -10.71
N VAL A 142 -12.31 1.41 -9.80
CA VAL A 142 -12.80 0.35 -8.89
C VAL A 142 -13.49 -0.78 -9.66
N ALA A 143 -14.31 -0.44 -10.67
CA ALA A 143 -14.94 -1.44 -11.53
C ALA A 143 -13.89 -2.25 -12.31
N ALA A 144 -12.87 -1.59 -12.86
CA ALA A 144 -11.76 -2.25 -13.53
C ALA A 144 -10.97 -3.19 -12.61
N ALA A 145 -10.77 -2.79 -11.35
CA ALA A 145 -10.11 -3.64 -10.35
C ALA A 145 -10.90 -4.93 -10.08
N ARG A 146 -12.23 -4.82 -9.95
CA ARG A 146 -13.12 -5.97 -9.81
C ARG A 146 -13.01 -6.89 -11.03
N GLU A 147 -13.14 -6.35 -12.24
CA GLU A 147 -13.09 -7.16 -13.48
C GLU A 147 -11.73 -7.84 -13.67
N TRP A 148 -10.63 -7.18 -13.31
CA TRP A 148 -9.28 -7.75 -13.42
C TRP A 148 -9.03 -8.91 -12.45
N ALA A 149 -9.69 -8.91 -11.29
CA ALA A 149 -9.47 -9.89 -10.25
C ALA A 149 -10.36 -11.16 -10.35
N VAL A 150 -11.30 -11.19 -11.31
CA VAL A 150 -12.18 -12.33 -11.63
C VAL A 150 -11.59 -13.16 -12.78
#